data_AF-A0A2V8PI54-F1
#
_entry.id   AF-A0A2V8PI54-F1
#
_cell.length_a   1.000
_cell.length_b   1.000
_cell.length_c   1.000
_cell.angle_alpha   90.00
_cell.angle_beta   90.00
_cell.angle_gamma   90.00
#
_symmetry.space_group_name_H-M   'P 1'
#
loop_
_entity.id
_entity.type
_entity.pdbx_description
1 polymer ?
#
loop_
_entity_poly.entity_id
_entity_poly.type
_entity_poly.pdbx_seq_one_letter_code
_entity_poly.pdbx_strand_id
1 'polypeptide(L)'
;MTSETRLRHLLRALGVLGRLWSHARHSSPPRSQRQHSSRHGTNLPSIDHCSVLPRATCVPWARLRGDVPRDQHRRDPGAGTYLVSFAGSLVIAGGAALVVSALVYFRSWRFRATVDKSHQLATGGPFRILRHPIYMGLNLLALGSALWMPTAIVWAAFVLMAIGSDLRARAEETVLKQAFGPSYREYCVRTRRFIPGIY
;
A
#
# COMPACT_ATOMS: atom_id res chain seq x y z
N MET A 1 -19.42 -29.29 15.22
CA MET A 1 -18.74 -28.22 15.97
C MET A 1 -19.30 -26.88 15.52
N THR A 2 -20.07 -26.23 16.40
CA THR A 2 -21.03 -25.17 16.09
C THR A 2 -20.39 -23.79 15.89
N SER A 3 -20.97 -23.01 14.97
CA SER A 3 -20.53 -21.67 14.52
C SER A 3 -20.40 -20.62 15.64
N GLU A 4 -21.04 -20.83 16.79
CA GLU A 4 -21.02 -19.90 17.91
C GLU A 4 -19.66 -19.75 18.60
N THR A 5 -18.83 -20.80 18.63
CA THR A 5 -17.51 -20.74 19.30
C THR A 5 -16.55 -19.83 18.53
N ARG A 6 -16.58 -19.83 17.19
CA ARG A 6 -15.73 -18.94 16.39
C ARG A 6 -16.09 -17.46 16.56
N LEU A 7 -17.37 -17.13 16.74
CA LEU A 7 -17.82 -15.75 16.94
C LEU A 7 -17.37 -15.19 18.30
N ARG A 8 -17.39 -16.02 19.35
CA ARG A 8 -16.92 -15.62 20.70
C ARG A 8 -15.42 -15.38 20.76
N HIS A 9 -14.61 -16.14 20.00
CA HIS A 9 -13.17 -15.91 19.92
C HIS A 9 -12.81 -14.62 19.14
N LEU A 10 -13.55 -14.30 18.07
CA LEU A 10 -13.35 -13.06 17.30
C LEU A 10 -13.71 -11.80 18.12
N LEU A 11 -14.79 -11.84 18.89
CA LEU A 11 -15.19 -10.73 19.75
C LEU A 11 -14.19 -10.48 20.90
N ARG A 12 -13.59 -11.54 21.45
CA ARG A 12 -12.53 -11.41 22.47
C ARG A 12 -11.23 -10.83 21.89
N ALA A 13 -10.85 -11.19 20.67
CA ALA A 13 -9.67 -10.64 20.00
C ALA A 13 -9.80 -9.14 19.71
N LEU A 14 -11.00 -8.69 19.28
CA LEU A 14 -11.27 -7.27 19.04
C LEU A 14 -11.27 -6.44 20.34
N GLY A 15 -11.74 -6.99 21.46
CA GLY A 15 -11.72 -6.32 22.76
C GLY A 15 -10.32 -6.14 23.36
N VAL A 16 -9.36 -7.02 23.04
CA VAL A 16 -7.96 -6.89 23.50
C VAL A 16 -7.23 -5.80 22.70
N LEU A 17 -7.49 -5.70 21.39
CA LEU A 17 -6.90 -4.67 20.53
C LEU A 17 -7.40 -3.25 20.88
N GLY A 18 -8.67 -3.11 21.27
CA GLY A 18 -9.23 -1.82 21.71
C GLY A 18 -8.58 -1.29 23.01
N ARG A 19 -8.27 -2.18 23.97
CA ARG A 19 -7.62 -1.79 25.24
C ARG A 19 -6.17 -1.36 25.03
N LEU A 20 -5.42 -2.05 24.16
CA LEU A 20 -4.04 -1.70 23.81
C LEU A 20 -3.94 -0.34 23.08
N TRP A 21 -4.92 -0.01 22.24
CA TRP A 21 -4.97 1.28 21.53
C TRP A 21 -5.35 2.47 22.43
N SER A 22 -6.02 2.24 23.57
CA SER A 22 -6.33 3.29 24.54
C SER A 22 -5.11 3.70 25.38
N HIS A 23 -4.21 2.75 25.69
CA HIS A 23 -3.01 3.02 26.50
C HIS A 23 -1.89 3.72 25.72
N ALA A 24 -1.83 3.56 24.40
CA ALA A 24 -0.77 4.17 23.58
C ALA A 24 -0.94 5.69 23.32
N ARG A 25 -2.07 6.31 23.72
CA ARG A 25 -2.37 7.71 23.39
C ARG A 25 -2.09 8.72 24.51
N HIS A 26 -1.72 8.27 25.72
CA HIS A 26 -1.56 9.15 26.89
C HIS A 26 -0.14 9.25 27.46
N SER A 27 0.89 8.78 26.77
CA SER A 27 2.29 9.01 27.17
C SER A 27 2.86 10.27 26.52
N SER A 28 2.40 11.45 26.97
CA SER A 28 3.17 12.69 26.81
C SER A 28 4.22 12.77 27.93
N PRO A 29 5.50 13.03 27.64
CA PRO A 29 6.51 13.15 28.70
C PRO A 29 6.30 14.44 29.52
N PRO A 30 6.59 14.43 30.83
CA PRO A 30 6.39 15.59 31.69
C PRO A 30 7.41 16.69 31.36
N ARG A 31 6.93 17.94 31.28
CA ARG A 31 7.75 19.15 31.35
C ARG A 31 8.21 19.34 32.81
N SER A 32 9.41 18.86 33.15
CA SER A 32 10.08 19.23 34.39
C SER A 32 11.02 20.42 34.17
N GLN A 33 10.62 21.53 34.80
CA GLN A 33 11.47 22.52 35.46
C GLN A 33 12.63 23.16 34.69
N ARG A 34 12.34 24.36 34.18
CA ARG A 34 13.23 25.51 34.36
C ARG A 34 13.48 25.72 35.86
N GLN A 35 14.69 25.45 36.32
CA GLN A 35 15.32 26.11 37.46
C GLN A 35 16.73 26.49 36.97
N HIS A 36 17.01 27.77 36.71
CA HIS A 36 17.59 28.67 37.73
C HIS A 36 18.51 27.94 38.69
N SER A 37 19.74 27.69 38.24
CA SER A 37 20.88 27.45 39.11
C SER A 37 21.90 28.56 38.86
N SER A 38 21.98 29.42 39.86
CA SER A 38 22.90 30.51 40.08
C SER A 38 24.36 30.05 40.08
N ARG A 39 25.21 30.92 39.52
CA ARG A 39 26.59 31.23 39.92
C ARG A 39 27.17 30.29 40.99
N HIS A 40 28.10 29.44 40.60
CA HIS A 40 29.30 29.19 41.40
C HIS A 40 30.50 29.05 40.47
N GLY A 41 31.47 29.93 40.69
CA GLY A 41 32.77 29.87 40.05
C GLY A 41 33.52 28.65 40.57
N THR A 42 34.02 27.85 39.65
CA THR A 42 35.11 26.92 39.89
C THR A 42 36.07 27.06 38.72
N ASN A 43 37.26 27.56 39.05
CA ASN A 43 38.40 27.68 38.18
C ASN A 43 38.64 26.36 37.42
N LEU A 44 38.51 26.38 36.09
CA LEU A 44 39.19 25.42 35.23
C LEU A 44 40.37 26.13 34.56
N PRO A 45 41.57 25.53 34.56
CA PRO A 45 42.72 26.11 33.91
C PRO A 45 42.47 26.21 32.39
N SER A 46 42.79 27.38 31.82
CA SER A 46 42.88 27.58 30.38
C SER A 46 44.01 26.71 29.84
N ILE A 47 43.66 25.50 29.39
CA ILE A 47 44.57 24.69 28.59
C ILE A 47 44.49 25.24 27.17
N ASP A 48 45.38 26.20 26.90
CA ASP A 48 45.70 26.69 25.57
C ASP A 48 46.40 25.58 24.75
N HIS A 49 45.64 24.58 24.33
CA HIS A 49 46.07 23.65 23.29
C HIS A 49 45.61 24.17 21.92
N CYS A 50 46.24 25.24 21.45
CA CYS A 50 45.97 25.79 20.12
C CYS A 50 47.25 26.23 19.39
N SER A 51 48.29 25.39 19.39
CA SER A 51 49.53 25.69 18.64
C SER A 51 50.14 24.56 17.82
N VAL A 52 49.52 23.37 17.70
CA VAL A 52 50.18 22.21 17.03
C VAL A 52 49.29 21.41 16.06
N LEU A 53 48.24 22.00 15.45
CA LEU A 53 47.50 21.30 14.39
C LEU A 53 47.48 22.10 13.07
N PRO A 54 47.87 21.48 11.93
CA PRO A 54 47.89 22.14 10.63
C PRO A 54 46.47 22.54 10.20
N ARG A 55 46.33 23.78 9.69
CA ARG A 55 45.08 24.44 9.25
C ARG A 55 44.22 23.67 8.23
N ALA A 56 44.65 22.51 7.74
CA ALA A 56 43.99 21.76 6.66
C ALA A 56 42.99 20.68 7.14
N THR A 57 42.86 20.42 8.44
CA THR A 57 41.93 19.39 8.97
C THR A 57 40.88 19.93 9.93
N CYS A 58 40.62 21.24 9.91
CA CYS A 58 39.38 21.77 10.47
C CYS A 58 38.21 21.40 9.55
N VAL A 59 37.79 20.13 9.58
CA VAL A 59 36.40 19.79 9.29
C VAL A 59 35.59 20.58 10.30
N PRO A 60 34.74 21.54 9.88
CA PRO A 60 33.95 22.31 10.82
C PRO A 60 33.11 21.32 11.62
N TRP A 61 33.39 21.19 12.91
CA TRP A 61 32.62 20.38 13.86
C TRP A 61 31.12 20.75 13.84
N ALA A 62 30.77 21.90 13.27
CA ALA A 62 29.41 22.29 12.88
C ALA A 62 28.69 21.27 11.97
N ARG A 63 29.41 20.49 11.14
CA ARG A 63 28.82 19.38 10.35
C ARG A 63 28.49 18.14 11.19
N LEU A 64 29.06 17.99 12.39
CA LEU A 64 28.80 16.86 13.29
C LEU A 64 27.64 17.12 14.27
N ARG A 65 27.19 18.38 14.42
CA ARG A 65 26.06 18.73 15.30
C ARG A 65 24.68 18.47 14.72
N GLY A 66 24.57 17.96 13.48
CA GLY A 66 23.27 17.56 12.94
C GLY A 66 22.27 18.71 12.85
N ASP A 67 22.74 19.95 12.74
CA ASP A 67 21.91 21.11 12.44
C ASP A 67 21.52 21.04 10.95
N VAL A 68 20.67 20.06 10.62
CA VAL A 68 19.92 20.05 9.36
C VAL A 68 19.08 21.32 9.37
N PRO A 69 19.25 22.23 8.39
CA PRO A 69 18.40 23.40 8.25
C PRO A 69 16.94 22.94 8.24
N ARG A 70 16.22 23.24 9.32
CA ARG A 70 14.85 22.80 9.55
C ARG A 70 13.86 23.75 8.89
N ASP A 71 14.26 24.41 7.82
CA ASP A 71 13.43 25.09 6.84
C ASP A 71 12.81 24.04 5.90
N GLN A 72 12.17 23.04 6.50
CA GLN A 72 11.05 22.35 5.88
C GLN A 72 9.94 23.39 5.78
N HIS A 73 9.95 24.14 4.68
CA HIS A 73 8.80 24.88 4.22
C HIS A 73 7.63 23.90 4.21
N ARG A 74 6.79 24.00 5.25
CA ARG A 74 5.57 23.22 5.40
C ARG A 74 4.68 23.65 4.24
N ARG A 75 4.88 23.02 3.08
CA ARG A 75 3.97 23.15 1.95
C ARG A 75 2.66 22.57 2.45
N ASP A 76 1.80 23.43 2.95
CA ASP A 76 0.44 23.03 3.28
C ASP A 76 -0.15 22.43 2.00
N PRO A 77 -0.66 21.18 2.06
CA PRO A 77 -1.22 20.55 0.89
C PRO A 77 -2.31 21.45 0.33
N GLY A 78 -2.15 21.91 -0.91
CA GLY A 78 -3.18 22.72 -1.56
C GLY A 78 -4.48 21.92 -1.67
N ALA A 79 -5.61 22.60 -1.87
CA ALA A 79 -6.91 21.96 -2.13
C ALA A 79 -6.82 20.85 -3.21
N GLY A 80 -5.94 21.03 -4.21
CA GLY A 80 -5.65 20.04 -5.24
C GLY A 80 -5.10 18.71 -4.70
N THR A 81 -4.27 18.71 -3.67
CA THR A 81 -3.73 17.48 -3.07
C THR A 81 -4.84 16.64 -2.46
N TYR A 82 -5.80 17.27 -1.77
CA TYR A 82 -6.94 16.58 -1.19
C TYR A 82 -7.87 16.00 -2.26
N LEU A 83 -8.10 16.71 -3.37
CA LEU A 83 -8.86 16.21 -4.51
C LEU A 83 -8.20 14.97 -5.13
N VAL A 84 -6.88 14.98 -5.29
CA VAL A 84 -6.12 13.84 -5.82
C VAL A 84 -6.17 12.65 -4.86
N SER A 85 -6.03 12.87 -3.55
CA SER A 85 -6.17 11.79 -2.55
C SER A 85 -7.58 11.23 -2.50
N PHE A 86 -8.61 12.08 -2.65
CA PHE A 86 -10.00 11.64 -2.72
C PHE A 86 -10.24 10.80 -3.97
N ALA A 87 -9.82 11.27 -5.14
CA ALA A 87 -9.89 10.52 -6.39
C ALA A 87 -9.15 9.18 -6.29
N GLY A 88 -7.94 9.17 -5.71
CA GLY A 88 -7.18 7.95 -5.46
C GLY A 88 -7.92 6.96 -4.55
N SER A 89 -8.61 7.46 -3.52
CA SER A 89 -9.44 6.63 -2.62
C SER A 89 -10.61 5.98 -3.36
N LEU A 90 -11.28 6.73 -4.25
CA LEU A 90 -12.36 6.20 -5.10
C LEU A 90 -11.85 5.11 -6.06
N VAL A 91 -10.67 5.32 -6.65
CA VAL A 91 -10.03 4.34 -7.53
C VAL A 91 -9.69 3.06 -6.75
N ILE A 92 -9.14 3.18 -5.54
CA ILE A 92 -8.87 2.04 -4.64
C ILE A 92 -10.17 1.30 -4.31
N ALA A 93 -11.21 2.02 -3.91
CA ALA A 93 -12.50 1.42 -3.56
C ALA A 93 -13.12 0.67 -4.74
N GLY A 94 -13.09 1.25 -5.94
CA GLY A 94 -13.53 0.59 -7.17
C GLY A 94 -12.71 -0.65 -7.52
N GLY A 95 -11.38 -0.57 -7.41
CA GLY A 95 -10.48 -1.70 -7.60
C GLY A 95 -10.75 -2.84 -6.61
N ALA A 96 -10.90 -2.52 -5.32
CA ALA A 96 -11.24 -3.47 -4.27
C ALA A 96 -12.59 -4.14 -4.53
N ALA A 97 -13.61 -3.37 -4.88
CA ALA A 97 -14.93 -3.91 -5.22
C ALA A 97 -14.86 -4.87 -6.41
N LEU A 98 -14.07 -4.54 -7.44
CA LEU A 98 -13.87 -5.42 -8.59
C LEU A 98 -13.19 -6.73 -8.18
N VAL A 99 -12.11 -6.68 -7.39
CA VAL A 99 -11.43 -7.88 -6.88
C VAL A 99 -12.38 -8.74 -6.04
N VAL A 100 -13.10 -8.13 -5.09
CA VAL A 100 -14.04 -8.84 -4.23
C VAL A 100 -15.14 -9.51 -5.05
N SER A 101 -15.74 -8.79 -6.01
CA SER A 101 -16.77 -9.34 -6.89
C SER A 101 -16.27 -10.54 -7.69
N ALA A 102 -15.05 -10.46 -8.22
CA ALA A 102 -14.42 -11.53 -8.98
C ALA A 102 -14.10 -12.75 -8.10
N LEU A 103 -13.60 -12.54 -6.89
CA LEU A 103 -13.31 -13.61 -5.93
C LEU A 103 -14.58 -14.30 -5.42
N VAL A 104 -15.64 -13.55 -5.13
CA VAL A 104 -16.95 -14.10 -4.74
C VAL A 104 -17.52 -14.93 -5.87
N TYR A 105 -17.48 -14.42 -7.10
CA TYR A 105 -17.91 -15.16 -8.28
C TYR A 105 -17.09 -16.45 -8.46
N PHE A 106 -15.76 -16.35 -8.47
CA PHE A 106 -14.87 -17.51 -8.60
C PHE A 106 -15.12 -18.56 -7.52
N ARG A 107 -15.34 -18.15 -6.27
CA ARG A 107 -15.63 -19.09 -5.19
C ARG A 107 -16.93 -19.84 -5.45
N SER A 108 -18.00 -19.12 -5.80
CA SER A 108 -19.30 -19.73 -6.13
C SER A 108 -19.20 -20.66 -7.36
N TRP A 109 -18.40 -20.27 -8.35
CA TRP A 109 -18.18 -21.04 -9.56
C TRP A 109 -17.39 -22.32 -9.30
N ARG A 110 -16.30 -22.27 -8.52
CA ARG A 110 -15.52 -23.45 -8.13
C ARG A 110 -16.37 -24.45 -7.36
N PHE A 111 -17.26 -23.99 -6.49
CA PHE A 111 -18.22 -24.88 -5.83
C PHE A 111 -19.13 -25.58 -6.84
N ARG A 112 -19.70 -24.87 -7.82
CA ARG A 112 -20.52 -25.50 -8.88
C ARG A 112 -19.71 -26.48 -9.74
N ALA A 113 -18.50 -26.12 -10.13
CA ALA A 113 -17.61 -26.97 -10.93
C ALA A 113 -17.06 -28.19 -10.15
N THR A 114 -17.21 -28.23 -8.82
CA THR A 114 -16.91 -29.45 -8.04
C THR A 114 -18.10 -30.40 -8.01
N VAL A 115 -19.32 -29.85 -8.07
CA VAL A 115 -20.56 -30.62 -8.09
C VAL A 115 -20.84 -31.18 -9.50
N ASP A 116 -20.53 -30.40 -10.54
CA ASP A 116 -20.61 -30.80 -11.94
C ASP A 116 -19.24 -31.28 -12.42
N LYS A 117 -19.14 -32.53 -12.88
CA LYS A 117 -17.86 -33.12 -13.36
C LYS A 117 -17.37 -32.50 -14.67
N SER A 118 -18.19 -31.69 -15.33
CA SER A 118 -17.77 -30.94 -16.52
C SER A 118 -16.95 -29.72 -16.12
N HIS A 119 -15.64 -29.73 -16.41
CA HIS A 119 -14.80 -28.54 -16.33
C HIS A 119 -15.28 -27.56 -17.40
N GLN A 120 -16.17 -26.63 -17.05
CA GLN A 120 -16.62 -25.56 -17.92
C GLN A 120 -15.75 -24.31 -17.74
N LEU A 121 -15.92 -23.30 -18.59
CA LEU A 121 -15.23 -22.03 -18.45
C LEU A 121 -16.06 -21.07 -17.60
N ALA A 122 -15.45 -20.38 -16.63
CA ALA A 122 -16.08 -19.30 -15.88
C ALA A 122 -16.29 -18.06 -16.76
N THR A 123 -17.52 -17.82 -17.25
CA THR A 123 -17.83 -16.70 -18.16
C THR A 123 -18.86 -15.69 -17.62
N GLY A 124 -19.38 -15.90 -16.42
CA GLY A 124 -20.41 -15.06 -15.79
C GLY A 124 -19.87 -13.96 -14.88
N GLY A 125 -20.79 -13.10 -14.42
CA GLY A 125 -20.48 -12.01 -13.51
C GLY A 125 -19.45 -11.02 -14.10
N PRO A 126 -18.40 -10.62 -13.35
CA PRO A 126 -17.39 -9.68 -13.83
C PRO A 126 -16.55 -10.23 -15.01
N PHE A 127 -16.50 -11.56 -15.18
CA PHE A 127 -15.84 -12.22 -16.31
C PHE A 127 -16.57 -11.97 -17.63
N ARG A 128 -17.84 -11.54 -17.60
CA ARG A 128 -18.57 -11.18 -18.83
C ARG A 128 -18.07 -9.89 -19.48
N ILE A 129 -17.39 -9.04 -18.71
CA ILE A 129 -16.92 -7.72 -19.15
C ILE A 129 -15.42 -7.78 -19.43
N LEU A 130 -14.66 -8.37 -18.52
CA LEU A 130 -13.20 -8.45 -18.55
C LEU A 130 -12.76 -9.90 -18.38
N ARG A 131 -11.78 -10.35 -19.16
CA ARG A 131 -11.19 -11.69 -19.00
C ARG A 131 -10.45 -11.84 -17.67
N HIS A 132 -9.85 -10.74 -17.19
CA HIS A 132 -8.99 -10.74 -16.00
C HIS A 132 -9.36 -9.64 -14.99
N PRO A 133 -10.56 -9.70 -14.39
CA PRO A 133 -11.05 -8.64 -13.50
C PRO A 133 -10.22 -8.50 -12.21
N ILE A 134 -9.57 -9.58 -11.73
CA ILE A 134 -8.70 -9.53 -10.54
C ILE A 134 -7.45 -8.70 -10.84
N TYR A 135 -6.74 -8.98 -11.94
CA TYR A 135 -5.55 -8.24 -12.33
C TYR A 135 -5.88 -6.76 -12.60
N MET A 136 -7.03 -6.48 -13.23
CA MET A 136 -7.49 -5.10 -13.39
C MET A 136 -7.72 -4.41 -12.04
N GLY A 137 -8.38 -5.09 -11.10
CA GLY A 137 -8.60 -4.56 -9.76
C GLY A 137 -7.30 -4.32 -8.99
N LEU A 138 -6.30 -5.21 -9.11
CA LEU A 138 -4.97 -5.02 -8.53
C LEU A 138 -4.23 -3.81 -9.14
N ASN A 139 -4.34 -3.62 -10.46
CA ASN A 139 -3.79 -2.44 -11.12
C ASN A 139 -4.45 -1.15 -10.65
N LEU A 140 -5.78 -1.15 -10.43
CA LEU A 140 -6.50 0.01 -9.87
C LEU A 140 -6.07 0.30 -8.43
N LEU A 141 -5.89 -0.73 -7.59
CA LEU A 141 -5.36 -0.57 -6.24
C LEU A 141 -3.96 0.07 -6.24
N ALA A 142 -3.07 -0.41 -7.13
CA ALA A 142 -1.74 0.14 -7.29
C ALA A 142 -1.77 1.59 -7.82
N LEU A 143 -2.63 1.88 -8.80
CA LEU A 143 -2.81 3.24 -9.33
C LEU A 143 -3.31 4.22 -8.26
N GLY A 144 -4.34 3.85 -7.52
CA GLY A 144 -4.86 4.71 -6.45
C GLY A 144 -3.85 4.91 -5.31
N SER A 145 -2.99 3.91 -5.05
CA SER A 145 -1.85 4.05 -4.11
C SER A 145 -0.81 5.05 -4.64
N ALA A 146 -0.53 5.05 -5.94
CA ALA A 146 0.36 6.02 -6.59
C ALA A 146 -0.19 7.45 -6.56
N LEU A 147 -1.52 7.61 -6.60
CA LEU A 147 -2.18 8.91 -6.43
C LEU A 147 -2.14 9.40 -4.98
N TRP A 148 -2.23 8.49 -4.00
CA TRP A 148 -2.07 8.83 -2.58
C TRP A 148 -0.66 9.27 -2.22
N MET A 149 0.34 8.57 -2.74
CA MET A 149 1.75 8.82 -2.48
C MET A 149 2.51 8.97 -3.81
N PRO A 150 2.49 10.17 -4.42
CA PRO A 150 3.05 10.41 -5.76
C PRO A 150 4.58 10.50 -5.72
N THR A 151 5.23 9.41 -5.35
CA THR A 151 6.68 9.26 -5.37
C THR A 151 7.10 8.43 -6.58
N ALA A 152 8.30 8.67 -7.11
CA ALA A 152 8.81 7.93 -8.26
C ALA A 152 8.84 6.42 -8.03
N ILE A 153 9.14 5.98 -6.81
CA ILE A 153 9.18 4.56 -6.43
C ILE A 153 7.79 3.92 -6.54
N VAL A 154 6.74 4.59 -6.07
CA VAL A 154 5.38 4.04 -6.12
C VAL A 154 4.86 3.99 -7.57
N TRP A 155 5.18 5.00 -8.38
CA TRP A 155 4.87 4.96 -9.82
C TRP A 155 5.62 3.85 -10.55
N ALA A 156 6.91 3.64 -10.25
CA ALA A 156 7.67 2.52 -10.78
C ALA A 156 7.05 1.17 -10.38
N ALA A 157 6.64 1.02 -9.12
CA ALA A 157 5.95 -0.17 -8.63
C ALA A 157 4.61 -0.40 -9.36
N PHE A 158 3.84 0.65 -9.63
CA PHE A 158 2.62 0.56 -10.44
C PHE A 158 2.90 0.06 -11.87
N VAL A 159 3.90 0.62 -12.55
CA VAL A 159 4.27 0.17 -13.90
C VAL A 159 4.71 -1.29 -13.90
N LEU A 160 5.56 -1.69 -12.94
CA LEU A 160 5.97 -3.09 -12.78
C LEU A 160 4.79 -4.02 -12.52
N MET A 161 3.84 -3.62 -11.67
CA MET A 161 2.61 -4.36 -11.42
C MET A 161 1.77 -4.51 -12.69
N ALA A 162 1.62 -3.45 -13.48
CA ALA A 162 0.86 -3.47 -14.72
C ALA A 162 1.47 -4.44 -15.75
N ILE A 163 2.79 -4.39 -15.93
CA ILE A 163 3.53 -5.30 -16.82
C ILE A 163 3.42 -6.75 -16.32
N GLY A 164 3.68 -6.98 -15.02
CA GLY A 164 3.61 -8.31 -14.43
C GLY A 164 2.21 -8.92 -14.54
N SER A 165 1.18 -8.10 -14.37
CA SER A 165 -0.22 -8.49 -14.54
C SER A 165 -0.55 -8.88 -15.99
N ASP A 166 -0.05 -8.13 -16.99
CA ASP A 166 -0.24 -8.48 -18.40
C ASP A 166 0.50 -9.76 -18.79
N LEU A 167 1.74 -9.94 -18.32
CA LEU A 167 2.51 -11.16 -18.56
C LEU A 167 1.81 -12.38 -17.96
N ARG A 168 1.32 -12.29 -16.72
CA ARG A 168 0.55 -13.36 -16.08
C ARG A 168 -0.75 -13.65 -16.81
N ALA A 169 -1.50 -12.62 -17.19
CA ALA A 169 -2.71 -12.78 -17.99
C ALA A 169 -2.41 -13.55 -19.28
N ARG A 170 -1.38 -13.17 -20.05
CA ARG A 170 -0.97 -13.88 -21.28
C ARG A 170 -0.65 -15.35 -21.05
N ALA A 171 0.08 -15.66 -19.99
CA ALA A 171 0.41 -17.04 -19.63
C ALA A 171 -0.86 -17.84 -19.30
N GLU A 172 -1.75 -17.26 -18.50
CA GLU A 172 -3.03 -17.88 -18.13
C GLU A 172 -3.92 -18.11 -19.37
N GLU A 173 -4.00 -17.16 -20.28
CA GLU A 173 -4.75 -17.34 -21.53
C GLU A 173 -4.19 -18.44 -22.41
N THR A 174 -2.87 -18.67 -22.39
CA THR A 174 -2.25 -19.77 -23.14
C THR A 174 -2.72 -21.11 -22.59
N VAL A 175 -2.74 -21.25 -21.26
CA VAL A 175 -3.23 -22.45 -20.58
C VAL A 175 -4.73 -22.64 -20.85
N LEU A 176 -5.53 -21.57 -20.77
CA LEU A 176 -6.97 -21.64 -21.03
C LEU A 176 -7.29 -21.99 -22.49
N LYS A 177 -6.51 -21.48 -23.44
CA LYS A 177 -6.61 -21.88 -24.86
C LYS A 177 -6.33 -23.36 -25.06
N GLN A 178 -5.32 -23.91 -24.38
CA GLN A 178 -4.98 -25.33 -24.46
C GLN A 178 -6.07 -26.21 -23.82
N ALA A 179 -6.62 -25.79 -22.67
CA ALA A 179 -7.62 -26.56 -21.93
C ALA A 179 -9.02 -26.53 -22.57
N PHE A 180 -9.45 -25.38 -23.10
CA PHE A 180 -10.84 -25.16 -23.54
C PHE A 180 -11.00 -24.88 -25.04
N GLY A 181 -9.90 -24.71 -25.78
CA GLY A 181 -9.88 -24.64 -27.24
C GLY A 181 -10.92 -23.68 -27.86
N PRO A 182 -11.89 -24.17 -28.67
CA PRO A 182 -12.91 -23.35 -29.33
C PRO A 182 -13.76 -22.51 -28.36
N SER A 183 -14.19 -23.07 -27.24
CA SER A 183 -15.04 -22.39 -26.26
C SER A 183 -14.38 -21.13 -25.69
N TYR A 184 -13.06 -21.19 -25.48
CA TYR A 184 -12.29 -20.03 -25.04
C TYR A 184 -12.10 -18.98 -26.14
N ARG A 185 -11.98 -19.40 -27.41
CA ARG A 185 -11.95 -18.45 -28.55
C ARG A 185 -13.25 -17.67 -28.66
N GLU A 186 -14.40 -18.34 -28.57
CA GLU A 186 -15.70 -17.66 -28.57
C GLU A 186 -15.86 -16.68 -27.42
N TYR A 187 -15.36 -17.06 -26.23
CA TYR A 187 -15.34 -16.17 -25.08
C TYR A 187 -14.46 -14.94 -25.32
N CYS A 188 -13.30 -15.09 -25.96
CA CYS A 188 -12.42 -13.97 -26.31
C CYS A 188 -13.04 -12.99 -27.31
N VAL A 189 -13.97 -13.43 -28.17
CA VAL A 189 -14.68 -12.52 -29.09
C VAL A 189 -15.62 -11.59 -28.33
N ARG A 190 -16.20 -12.07 -27.23
CA ARG A 190 -17.21 -11.34 -26.45
C ARG A 190 -16.62 -10.49 -25.32
N THR A 191 -15.35 -10.68 -24.98
CA THR A 191 -14.72 -10.10 -23.79
C THR A 191 -13.34 -9.51 -24.07
N ARG A 192 -12.99 -8.45 -23.35
CA ARG A 192 -11.70 -7.75 -23.50
C ARG A 192 -10.74 -8.07 -22.35
N ARG A 193 -9.46 -7.75 -22.50
CA ARG A 193 -8.43 -8.17 -21.53
C ARG A 193 -8.47 -7.34 -20.25
N PHE A 194 -8.36 -6.01 -20.38
CA PHE A 194 -8.24 -5.09 -19.26
C PHE A 194 -9.10 -3.82 -19.41
N ILE A 195 -9.07 -3.16 -20.57
CA ILE A 195 -9.78 -1.91 -20.85
C ILE A 195 -10.91 -2.17 -21.84
N PRO A 196 -12.18 -1.95 -21.45
CA PRO A 196 -13.31 -2.08 -22.36
C PRO A 196 -13.22 -1.02 -23.47
N GLY A 197 -12.76 -1.40 -24.66
CA GLY A 197 -12.75 -0.57 -25.87
C GLY A 197 -11.41 -0.54 -26.60
N ILE A 198 -10.32 -0.80 -25.88
CA ILE A 198 -8.95 -0.64 -26.39
C ILE A 198 -8.13 -1.93 -26.25
N TYR A 199 -8.24 -2.63 -25.11
CA TYR A 199 -7.37 -3.77 -24.80
C TYR A 199 -8.05 -4.84 -23.92
#